data_AF-A0A8P4K5Z5-F1
#
_entry.id   AF-A0A8P4K5Z5-F1
#
_cell.length_a   1.000
_cell.length_b   1.000
_cell.length_c   1.000
_cell.angle_alpha   90.00
_cell.angle_beta   90.00
_cell.angle_gamma   90.00
#
_symmetry.space_group_name_H-M   'P 1'
#
loop_
_entity.id
_entity.type
_entity.pdbx_description
1 polymer ?
#
loop_
_entity_poly.entity_id
_entity_poly.type
_entity_poly.pdbx_seq_one_letter_code
_entity_poly.pdbx_strand_id
1 'polypeptide(L)'
;MWRSVLPPLFSLSPAVLFLLQLPDCAATQEAHWEDYKYGRQGSDKKPFCSWKCILFTLQWPGGFCQSLDKGNLCLIPQSINNWTIHGLWPYRAMNCCSCWPMFHSDIQELEAELTEHWPSFLKTKSSFHFCSRKSDHE
;
A
#
# COMPACT_ATOMS: atom_id res chain seq x y z
N MET A 1 -10.76 27.27 57.79
CA MET A 1 -11.11 26.40 56.65
C MET A 1 -10.25 26.83 55.46
N TRP A 2 -9.19 26.10 55.12
CA TRP A 2 -8.43 26.31 53.88
C TRP A 2 -8.41 24.97 53.14
N ARG A 3 -9.03 24.92 51.97
CA ARG A 3 -8.95 23.78 51.05
C ARG A 3 -7.91 24.14 50.00
N SER A 4 -6.76 23.48 50.03
CA SER A 4 -5.79 23.51 48.94
C SER A 4 -6.34 22.68 47.78
N VAL A 5 -6.53 23.31 46.63
CA VAL A 5 -6.83 22.62 45.37
C VAL A 5 -5.51 22.50 44.61
N LEU A 6 -4.95 21.29 44.56
CA LEU A 6 -3.85 20.96 43.66
C LEU A 6 -4.44 20.68 42.25
N PRO A 7 -3.81 21.17 41.16
CA PRO A 7 -4.29 20.90 39.82
C PRO A 7 -4.03 19.44 39.45
N PRO A 8 -4.91 18.79 38.66
CA PRO A 8 -4.64 17.46 38.15
C PRO A 8 -3.52 17.57 37.13
N LEU A 9 -2.38 16.96 37.44
CA LEU A 9 -1.36 16.68 36.43
C LEU A 9 -1.98 15.68 35.45
N PHE A 10 -2.30 16.14 34.24
CA PHE A 10 -2.68 15.26 33.14
C PHE A 10 -1.47 14.36 32.86
N SER A 11 -1.50 13.15 33.40
CA SER A 11 -0.60 12.08 33.01
C SER A 11 -0.94 11.73 31.56
N LEU A 12 -0.21 12.32 30.62
CA LEU A 12 -0.21 11.82 29.25
C LEU A 12 0.33 10.39 29.33
N SER A 13 -0.53 9.42 29.01
CA SER A 13 -0.18 8.00 29.01
C SER A 13 1.12 7.81 28.22
N PRO A 14 2.10 7.03 28.72
CA PRO A 14 3.33 6.75 27.99
C PRO A 14 3.08 6.24 26.56
N ALA A 15 1.94 5.58 26.33
CA ALA A 15 1.51 5.13 25.02
C ALA A 15 1.30 6.27 24.00
N VAL A 16 0.88 7.46 24.45
CA VAL A 16 0.67 8.63 23.58
C VAL A 16 2.01 9.21 23.11
N LEU A 17 3.03 9.17 23.95
CA LEU A 17 4.39 9.60 23.59
C LEU A 17 5.05 8.64 22.58
N PHE A 18 4.79 7.33 22.69
CA PHE A 18 5.31 6.34 21.74
C PHE A 18 4.72 6.47 20.33
N LEU A 19 3.45 6.90 20.20
CA LEU A 19 2.83 7.13 18.89
C LEU A 19 3.40 8.33 18.13
N LEU A 20 4.00 9.30 18.84
CA LEU A 20 4.64 10.49 18.25
C LEU A 20 6.08 10.25 17.79
N GLN A 21 6.66 9.08 18.08
CA GLN A 21 8.07 8.74 17.80
C GLN A 21 8.23 7.67 16.72
N LEU A 22 7.18 7.36 15.96
CA LEU A 22 7.34 6.51 14.77
C LEU A 22 8.38 7.17 13.85
N PRO A 23 9.51 6.51 13.54
CA PRO A 23 10.52 7.09 12.67
C PRO A 23 9.91 7.48 11.33
N ASP A 24 10.27 8.64 10.79
CA ASP A 24 10.01 9.03 9.40
C ASP A 24 10.84 8.11 8.47
N CYS A 25 10.49 6.83 8.43
CA CYS A 25 11.12 5.74 7.70
C CYS A 25 12.60 5.49 8.03
N ALA A 26 12.97 4.22 8.22
CA ALA A 26 14.36 3.82 8.31
C ALA A 26 15.09 4.26 7.02
N ALA A 27 16.12 5.11 7.16
CA ALA A 27 16.92 5.56 6.04
C ALA A 27 17.79 4.41 5.53
N THR A 28 17.39 3.79 4.41
CA THR A 28 18.27 2.92 3.64
C THR A 28 19.15 3.79 2.75
N GLN A 29 20.44 3.47 2.68
CA GLN A 29 21.45 4.20 1.92
C GLN A 29 21.06 4.33 0.43
N GLU A 30 21.20 5.53 -0.14
CA GLU A 30 20.86 5.81 -1.54
C GLU A 30 21.66 4.91 -2.48
N ALA A 31 21.00 3.93 -3.07
CA ALA A 31 21.51 3.22 -4.23
C ALA A 31 21.20 4.06 -5.48
N HIS A 32 22.22 4.30 -6.30
CA HIS A 32 22.11 4.97 -7.59
C HIS A 32 21.32 4.08 -8.56
N TRP A 33 20.01 4.30 -8.68
CA TRP A 33 19.15 3.58 -9.61
C TRP A 33 19.29 4.14 -11.03
N GLU A 34 19.93 3.37 -11.91
CA GLU A 34 19.87 3.59 -13.36
C GLU A 34 18.46 3.24 -13.84
N ASP A 35 17.71 4.25 -14.29
CA ASP A 35 16.35 4.12 -14.80
C ASP A 35 16.35 3.29 -16.10
N TYR A 36 15.76 2.10 -16.07
CA TYR A 36 15.89 1.12 -17.15
C TYR A 36 14.96 1.43 -18.34
N LYS A 37 15.61 1.85 -19.43
CA LYS A 37 15.45 1.41 -20.83
C LYS A 37 14.14 1.62 -21.62
N TYR A 38 13.01 2.08 -21.07
CA TYR A 38 11.78 2.21 -21.88
C TYR A 38 11.06 3.57 -21.84
N GLY A 39 11.71 4.63 -21.34
CA GLY A 39 11.09 5.95 -21.20
C GLY A 39 10.83 6.61 -22.56
N ARG A 40 9.57 6.62 -23.00
CA ARG A 40 9.12 7.38 -24.17
C ARG A 40 9.42 8.86 -23.94
N GLN A 41 10.33 9.45 -24.73
CA GLN A 41 10.59 10.89 -24.73
C GLN A 41 9.36 11.64 -25.29
N GLY A 42 8.38 11.90 -24.44
CA GLY A 42 7.26 12.81 -24.69
C GLY A 42 7.46 14.10 -23.89
N SER A 43 7.42 15.22 -24.59
CA SER A 43 7.71 16.59 -24.15
C SER A 43 6.69 17.20 -23.15
N ASP A 44 6.35 16.50 -22.06
CA ASP A 44 5.60 17.08 -20.95
C ASP A 44 6.29 16.76 -19.63
N LYS A 45 6.86 17.79 -18.99
CA LYS A 45 7.51 17.70 -17.67
C LYS A 45 6.46 17.46 -16.58
N LYS A 46 5.78 16.30 -16.59
CA LYS A 46 5.07 15.85 -15.38
C LYS A 46 6.13 15.58 -14.32
N PRO A 47 6.00 16.14 -13.10
CA PRO A 47 6.97 15.86 -12.06
C PRO A 47 6.89 14.37 -11.72
N PHE A 48 7.99 13.65 -11.94
CA PHE A 48 8.18 12.36 -11.31
C PHE A 48 8.10 12.56 -9.79
N CYS A 49 7.33 11.72 -9.11
CA CYS A 49 7.32 11.78 -7.65
C CYS A 49 8.64 11.28 -7.11
N SER A 50 9.17 12.00 -6.11
CA SER A 50 10.21 11.47 -5.25
C SER A 50 9.57 10.89 -3.99
N TRP A 51 9.98 9.69 -3.62
CA TRP A 51 9.57 9.02 -2.39
C TRP A 51 10.77 8.29 -1.79
N LYS A 52 10.80 8.17 -0.46
CA LYS A 52 11.90 7.52 0.27
C LYS A 52 11.54 6.17 0.85
N CYS A 53 10.24 5.89 0.98
CA CYS A 53 9.74 4.69 1.62
C CYS A 53 8.51 4.16 0.91
N ILE A 54 8.35 2.84 1.00
CA ILE A 54 7.16 2.12 0.57
C ILE A 54 6.40 1.67 1.82
N LEU A 55 5.10 1.89 1.82
CA LEU A 55 4.17 1.22 2.71
C LEU A 55 3.83 -0.15 2.11
N PHE A 56 4.30 -1.21 2.74
CA PHE A 56 3.83 -2.55 2.46
C PHE A 56 2.56 -2.83 3.27
N THR A 57 1.43 -2.93 2.58
CA THR A 57 0.11 -3.11 3.20
C THR A 57 -0.38 -4.52 2.96
N LEU A 58 -0.85 -5.15 4.03
CA LEU A 58 -1.48 -6.46 4.03
C LEU A 58 -2.99 -6.32 4.24
N GLN A 59 -3.76 -7.25 3.69
CA GLN A 59 -5.20 -7.36 3.94
C GLN A 59 -5.56 -8.74 4.47
N TRP A 60 -6.55 -8.75 5.37
CA TRP A 60 -7.19 -9.98 5.80
C TRP A 60 -8.37 -10.28 4.87
N PRO A 61 -8.43 -11.46 4.21
CA PRO A 61 -9.45 -11.76 3.21
C PRO A 61 -10.89 -11.62 3.73
N GLY A 62 -11.15 -12.13 4.95
CA GLY A 62 -12.47 -12.03 5.56
C GLY A 62 -12.89 -10.59 5.85
N GLY A 63 -11.94 -9.75 6.30
CA GLY A 63 -12.20 -8.34 6.58
C GLY A 63 -12.46 -7.54 5.30
N PHE A 64 -11.70 -7.82 4.23
CA PHE A 64 -11.95 -7.25 2.91
C PHE A 64 -13.33 -7.63 2.39
N CYS A 65 -13.71 -8.92 2.43
CA CYS A 65 -15.01 -9.35 1.95
C CYS A 65 -16.17 -8.74 2.75
N GLN A 66 -16.00 -8.56 4.07
CA GLN A 66 -17.00 -7.97 4.93
C GLN A 66 -17.20 -6.47 4.67
N SER A 67 -16.16 -5.76 4.19
CA SER A 67 -16.27 -4.33 3.87
C SER A 67 -16.98 -4.03 2.55
N LEU A 68 -17.25 -5.06 1.74
CA LEU A 68 -18.03 -4.92 0.51
C LEU A 68 -19.53 -4.87 0.85
N ASP A 69 -20.23 -3.82 0.42
CA ASP A 69 -21.68 -3.65 0.59
C ASP A 69 -22.50 -4.86 0.12
N LYS A 70 -21.97 -5.60 -0.86
CA LYS A 70 -22.55 -6.81 -1.41
C LYS A 70 -21.57 -7.96 -1.24
N GLY A 71 -21.66 -8.68 -0.11
CA GLY A 71 -20.80 -9.83 0.18
C GLY A 71 -20.80 -10.93 -0.89
N ASN A 72 -21.85 -11.01 -1.72
CA ASN A 72 -21.91 -11.96 -2.84
C ASN A 72 -20.93 -11.64 -3.98
N LEU A 73 -20.31 -10.46 -3.99
CA LEU A 73 -19.27 -10.07 -4.95
C LEU A 73 -17.89 -10.64 -4.59
N CYS A 74 -17.74 -11.16 -3.37
CA CYS A 74 -16.47 -11.66 -2.86
C CYS A 74 -16.33 -13.18 -3.01
N LEU A 75 -15.11 -13.62 -3.31
CA LEU A 75 -14.70 -15.03 -3.29
C LEU A 75 -13.32 -15.13 -2.64
N ILE A 76 -13.23 -15.89 -1.55
CA ILE A 76 -11.95 -16.25 -0.92
C ILE A 76 -11.62 -17.67 -1.38
N PRO A 77 -10.54 -17.89 -2.14
CA PRO A 77 -10.08 -19.23 -2.50
C PRO A 77 -9.77 -20.06 -1.26
N GLN A 78 -10.07 -21.36 -1.29
CA GLN A 78 -9.83 -22.26 -0.15
C GLN A 78 -8.34 -22.37 0.24
N SER A 79 -7.44 -22.18 -0.73
CA SER A 79 -5.99 -22.15 -0.50
C SER A 79 -5.53 -20.94 0.32
N ILE A 80 -6.37 -19.90 0.46
CA ILE A 80 -5.99 -18.63 1.10
C ILE A 80 -6.61 -18.58 2.50
N ASN A 81 -5.77 -18.81 3.50
CA ASN A 81 -6.12 -18.79 4.92
C ASN A 81 -5.24 -17.85 5.75
N ASN A 82 -4.45 -16.99 5.09
CA ASN A 82 -3.52 -16.05 5.72
C ASN A 82 -3.66 -14.63 5.15
N TRP A 83 -2.89 -13.68 5.67
CA TRP A 83 -2.77 -12.32 5.14
C TRP A 83 -2.25 -12.35 3.70
N THR A 84 -2.86 -11.52 2.85
CA THR A 84 -2.40 -11.31 1.47
C THR A 84 -1.95 -9.88 1.27
N ILE A 85 -1.19 -9.63 0.21
CA ILE A 85 -0.78 -8.29 -0.18
C ILE A 85 -2.02 -7.49 -0.59
N HIS A 86 -2.14 -6.29 -0.02
CA HIS A 86 -3.13 -5.29 -0.44
C HIS A 86 -2.52 -4.33 -1.46
N GLY A 87 -1.30 -3.88 -1.18
CA GLY A 87 -0.55 -2.99 -2.04
C GLY A 87 0.83 -2.62 -1.48
N LEU A 88 1.68 -2.23 -2.40
CA LEU A 88 2.88 -1.44 -2.17
C LEU A 88 2.51 0.00 -2.52
N TRP A 89 2.89 0.96 -1.68
CA TRP A 89 2.51 2.36 -1.90
C TRP A 89 3.66 3.29 -1.52
N PRO A 90 4.11 4.18 -2.41
CA PRO A 90 4.99 5.28 -2.05
C PRO A 90 4.44 6.11 -0.89
N TYR A 91 5.22 6.26 0.18
CA TYR A 91 4.78 7.05 1.33
C TYR A 91 4.70 8.53 0.95
N ARG A 92 3.49 9.12 1.10
CA ARG A 92 3.18 10.52 0.76
C ARG A 92 3.41 10.89 -0.72
N ALA A 93 3.40 9.91 -1.62
CA ALA A 93 3.40 10.13 -3.07
C ALA A 93 2.27 9.31 -3.71
N MET A 94 1.47 9.94 -4.56
CA MET A 94 0.32 9.32 -5.24
C MET A 94 0.07 10.03 -6.57
N ASN A 95 -0.56 9.34 -7.52
CA ASN A 95 -0.86 9.86 -8.86
C ASN A 95 0.38 10.44 -9.56
N CYS A 96 1.50 9.78 -9.36
CA CYS A 96 2.74 10.00 -10.09
C CYS A 96 2.48 9.65 -11.56
N CYS A 97 3.36 10.12 -12.46
CA CYS A 97 3.04 10.14 -13.89
C CYS A 97 2.36 8.86 -14.41
N SER A 98 1.30 9.00 -15.22
CA SER A 98 0.68 7.94 -16.01
C SER A 98 1.57 7.47 -17.19
N CYS A 99 2.89 7.45 -16.98
CA CYS A 99 3.93 7.27 -17.97
C CYS A 99 4.12 5.78 -18.33
N TRP A 100 3.71 4.88 -17.42
CA TRP A 100 4.11 3.48 -17.41
C TRP A 100 2.93 2.56 -17.12
N PRO A 101 2.05 2.33 -18.12
CA PRO A 101 0.98 1.37 -17.95
C PRO A 101 1.57 -0.04 -17.76
N MET A 102 1.02 -0.78 -16.81
CA MET A 102 1.39 -2.18 -16.58
C MET A 102 0.78 -3.08 -17.65
N PHE A 103 1.60 -3.91 -18.28
CA PHE A 103 1.17 -4.92 -19.25
C PHE A 103 1.22 -6.32 -18.67
N HIS A 104 0.45 -7.23 -19.26
CA HIS A 104 0.42 -8.62 -18.82
C HIS A 104 1.78 -9.31 -18.97
N SER A 105 2.54 -8.96 -20.01
CA SER A 105 3.90 -9.45 -20.23
C SER A 105 4.85 -9.15 -19.08
N ASP A 106 4.59 -8.08 -18.32
CA ASP A 106 5.50 -7.61 -17.26
C ASP A 106 5.45 -8.52 -16.02
N ILE A 107 4.39 -9.32 -15.87
CA ILE A 107 4.16 -10.19 -14.72
C ILE A 107 3.74 -11.61 -15.09
N GLN A 108 3.90 -12.00 -16.35
CA GLN A 108 3.53 -13.34 -16.82
C GLN A 108 4.22 -14.44 -15.99
N GLU A 109 5.50 -14.24 -15.65
CA GLU A 109 6.27 -15.20 -14.83
C GLU A 109 5.84 -15.23 -13.36
N LEU A 110 5.12 -14.20 -12.89
CA LEU A 110 4.69 -14.03 -11.50
C LEU A 110 3.21 -14.38 -11.29
N GLU A 111 2.46 -14.81 -12.30
CA GLU A 111 1.01 -14.99 -12.20
C GLU A 111 0.57 -15.95 -11.08
N ALA A 112 1.33 -17.04 -10.89
CA ALA A 112 1.06 -18.02 -9.84
C ALA A 112 1.21 -17.37 -8.45
N GLU A 113 2.33 -16.69 -8.23
CA GLU A 113 2.63 -15.95 -7.00
C GLU A 113 1.61 -14.83 -6.73
N LEU A 114 1.20 -14.10 -7.77
CA LEU A 114 0.18 -13.06 -7.65
C LEU A 114 -1.18 -13.65 -7.28
N THR A 115 -1.52 -14.83 -7.78
CA THR A 115 -2.78 -15.51 -7.46
C THR A 115 -2.81 -16.00 -6.02
N GLU A 116 -1.65 -16.40 -5.47
CA GLU A 116 -1.55 -16.88 -4.09
C GLU A 116 -1.40 -15.74 -3.08
N HIS A 117 -0.50 -14.79 -3.36
CA HIS A 117 -0.06 -13.79 -2.39
C HIS A 117 -0.67 -12.41 -2.61
N TRP A 118 -1.15 -12.08 -3.81
CA TRP A 118 -1.79 -10.78 -4.12
C TRP A 118 -3.11 -10.96 -4.91
N PRO A 119 -4.04 -11.80 -4.43
CA PRO A 119 -5.25 -12.12 -5.15
C PRO A 119 -6.20 -10.92 -5.27
N SER A 120 -7.02 -10.95 -6.31
CA SER A 120 -8.32 -10.29 -6.26
C SER A 120 -9.32 -11.17 -5.52
N PHE A 121 -9.98 -10.64 -4.49
CA PHE A 121 -11.14 -11.29 -3.89
C PHE A 121 -12.46 -10.93 -4.57
N LEU A 122 -12.45 -10.05 -5.58
CA LEU A 122 -13.64 -9.74 -6.37
C LEU A 122 -13.84 -10.78 -7.47
N LYS A 123 -15.01 -11.43 -7.50
CA LYS A 123 -15.35 -12.49 -8.47
C LYS A 123 -15.15 -12.09 -9.94
N THR A 124 -15.29 -10.81 -10.25
CA THR A 124 -15.27 -10.30 -11.64
C THR A 124 -13.92 -9.76 -12.07
N LYS A 125 -12.90 -9.77 -11.18
CA LYS A 125 -11.59 -9.16 -11.43
C LYS A 125 -10.50 -10.19 -11.16
N SER A 126 -9.55 -10.31 -12.09
CA SER A 126 -8.35 -11.14 -11.93
C SER A 126 -7.34 -10.45 -11.01
N SER A 127 -6.38 -11.21 -10.48
CA SER A 127 -5.24 -10.68 -9.73
C SER A 127 -4.43 -9.68 -10.56
N PHE A 128 -4.23 -9.95 -11.85
CA PHE A 128 -3.64 -9.00 -12.80
C PHE A 128 -4.36 -7.65 -12.78
N HIS A 129 -5.69 -7.64 -12.97
CA HIS A 129 -6.47 -6.40 -12.98
C HIS A 129 -6.38 -5.68 -11.61
N PHE A 130 -6.35 -6.43 -10.51
CA PHE A 130 -6.24 -5.84 -9.18
C PHE A 130 -4.87 -5.15 -8.98
N CYS A 131 -3.78 -5.82 -9.31
CA CYS A 131 -2.42 -5.29 -9.22
C CYS A 131 -2.21 -4.10 -10.18
N SER A 132 -2.61 -4.24 -11.45
CA SER A 132 -2.51 -3.15 -12.44
C SER A 132 -3.24 -1.89 -11.98
N ARG A 133 -4.46 -2.02 -11.43
CA ARG A 133 -5.18 -0.85 -10.92
C ARG A 133 -4.50 -0.18 -9.73
N LYS A 134 -3.78 -0.94 -8.90
CA LYS A 134 -3.00 -0.40 -7.79
C LYS A 134 -1.78 0.36 -8.31
N SER A 135 -1.09 -0.21 -9.31
CA SER A 135 0.04 0.43 -9.98
C SER A 135 -0.36 1.72 -10.71
N ASP A 136 -1.52 1.75 -11.38
CA ASP A 136 -2.00 2.95 -12.11
C ASP A 136 -2.45 4.11 -11.20
N HIS A 137 -2.54 3.90 -9.88
CA HIS A 137 -2.86 4.95 -8.90
C HIS A 137 -1.63 5.40 -8.09
N GLU A 138 -0.47 4.78 -8.31
CA GLU A 138 0.83 5.24 -7.81
C GLU A 138 1.30 6.46 -8.60
#